data_AF-A0A843I7Q9-F1
#
_entry.id   AF-A0A843I7Q9-F1
#
_cell.length_a   1.000
_cell.length_b   1.000
_cell.length_c   1.000
_cell.angle_alpha   90.00
_cell.angle_beta   90.00
_cell.angle_gamma   90.00
#
_symmetry.space_group_name_H-M   'P 1'
#
loop_
_entity.id
_entity.type
_entity.pdbx_description
1 polymer ?
#
loop_
_entity_poly.entity_id
_entity_poly.type
_entity_poly.pdbx_seq_one_letter_code
_entity_poly.pdbx_strand_id
1 'polypeptide(L)'
;YKAVALAALGSYGAILFCFTLLYPLRFLLGPPIAFYDTIKEVMLWVLFSIVLLMILTEKTRITEFGGSGKLPSLLGILFAAFVFTISGVFGLIIFEAHLASPIGLPAPVLFPALAGLFGIPPLLTSVFTKPTIPHQKVEPLTQNSIEKKSTMVSILTGSTAGIFVSLIPGLTTATGTVLAMNLRQKSSHEQTIVTLSAVNTAATFSVTLMLFLIERARSGVTIAIKDLMPIEPWDSSAMPLELLYLLMFLLLSGALSFFFTLFIGRIFAGKFHIVPYQKLVMFTLLFVCALVLLFTGVFGLMVLLVATSIGFLPLCWGVRRSHCMGVLLLPIILYFLS
;
A
#
# COMPACT_ATOMS: atom_id res chain seq x y z
N TYR A 1 12.48 -1.53 18.83
CA TYR A 1 13.07 -0.22 18.45
C TYR A 1 13.74 -0.24 17.07
N LYS A 2 14.69 -1.16 16.80
CA LYS A 2 15.40 -1.26 15.51
C LYS A 2 14.47 -1.20 14.28
N ALA A 3 13.41 -2.00 14.25
CA ALA A 3 12.43 -2.00 13.17
C ALA A 3 11.77 -0.62 12.93
N VAL A 4 11.35 0.07 13.99
CA VAL A 4 10.72 1.40 13.92
C VAL A 4 11.68 2.43 13.33
N ALA A 5 12.95 2.38 13.73
CA ALA A 5 13.92 3.34 13.23
C ALA A 5 14.38 3.05 11.79
N LEU A 6 14.46 1.78 11.39
CA LEU A 6 14.67 1.41 9.99
C LEU A 6 13.51 1.88 9.11
N ALA A 7 12.27 1.75 9.60
CA ALA A 7 11.10 2.29 8.91
C ALA A 7 11.17 3.81 8.77
N ALA A 8 11.46 4.52 9.88
CA ALA A 8 11.61 5.97 9.88
C ALA A 8 12.72 6.45 8.93
N LEU A 9 13.86 5.76 8.91
CA LEU A 9 14.97 6.05 8.02
C LEU A 9 14.63 5.77 6.55
N GLY A 10 13.87 4.69 6.27
CA GLY A 10 13.33 4.40 4.96
C GLY A 10 12.42 5.52 4.44
N SER A 11 11.48 5.96 5.28
CA SER A 11 10.55 7.06 4.97
C SER A 11 11.27 8.40 4.79
N TYR A 12 12.18 8.76 5.69
CA TYR A 12 12.94 10.01 5.59
C TYR A 12 13.84 10.04 4.34
N GLY A 13 14.53 8.93 4.06
CA GLY A 13 15.32 8.78 2.83
C GLY A 13 14.47 8.90 1.57
N ALA A 14 13.25 8.37 1.57
CA ALA A 14 12.32 8.49 0.45
C ALA A 14 11.86 9.93 0.21
N ILE A 15 11.63 10.72 1.26
CA ILE A 15 11.29 12.15 1.14
C ILE A 15 12.43 12.89 0.45
N LEU A 16 13.67 12.71 0.93
CA LEU A 16 14.84 13.35 0.33
C LEU A 16 15.00 12.95 -1.13
N PHE A 17 14.88 11.66 -1.44
CA PHE A 17 14.98 11.17 -2.80
C PHE A 17 13.89 11.74 -3.73
N CYS A 18 12.63 11.71 -3.31
CA CYS A 18 11.53 12.25 -4.10
C CYS A 18 11.66 13.77 -4.29
N PHE A 19 12.13 14.48 -3.26
CA PHE A 19 12.40 15.92 -3.36
C PHE A 19 13.52 16.20 -4.37
N THR A 20 14.61 15.43 -4.37
CA THR A 20 15.67 15.59 -5.39
C THR A 20 15.19 15.30 -6.81
N LEU A 21 14.23 14.38 -6.96
CA LEU A 21 13.64 14.03 -8.26
C LEU A 21 12.46 14.91 -8.67
N LEU A 22 12.08 15.90 -7.88
CA LEU A 22 10.87 16.68 -8.10
C LEU A 22 10.83 17.37 -9.47
N TYR A 23 11.90 18.10 -9.83
CA TYR A 23 12.00 18.73 -11.16
C TYR A 23 12.22 17.71 -12.30
N PRO A 24 13.11 16.71 -12.17
CA PRO A 24 13.21 15.64 -13.16
C PRO A 24 11.86 14.97 -13.46
N LEU A 25 11.07 14.68 -12.42
CA LEU A 25 9.77 14.04 -12.54
C LEU A 25 8.73 14.98 -13.18
N ARG A 26 8.78 16.28 -12.85
CA ARG A 26 7.97 17.32 -13.50
C ARG A 26 8.22 17.38 -15.00
N PHE A 27 9.48 17.44 -15.43
CA PHE A 27 9.80 17.52 -16.87
C PHE A 27 9.50 16.23 -17.63
N LEU A 28 9.63 15.08 -16.96
CA LEU A 28 9.34 13.78 -17.54
C LEU A 28 7.83 13.60 -17.76
N LEU A 29 7.01 13.87 -16.74
CA LEU A 29 5.59 13.55 -16.76
C LEU A 29 4.71 14.67 -17.30
N GLY A 30 5.08 15.92 -17.06
CA GLY A 30 4.40 17.09 -17.60
C GLY A 30 5.08 17.63 -18.87
N PRO A 31 4.63 18.78 -19.39
CA PRO A 31 5.24 19.41 -20.56
C PRO A 31 6.73 19.71 -20.35
N PRO A 32 7.61 19.50 -21.35
CA PRO A 32 7.31 19.19 -22.75
C PRO A 32 7.23 17.70 -23.09
N ILE A 33 7.69 16.79 -22.22
CA ILE A 33 7.78 15.36 -22.56
C ILE A 33 6.40 14.69 -22.48
N ALA A 34 5.58 15.10 -21.50
CA ALA A 34 4.22 14.58 -21.29
C ALA A 34 4.15 13.03 -21.29
N PHE A 35 5.16 12.37 -20.71
CA PHE A 35 5.30 10.90 -20.77
C PHE A 35 4.08 10.16 -20.20
N TYR A 36 3.32 10.80 -19.32
CA TYR A 36 2.10 10.23 -18.78
C TYR A 36 1.03 9.96 -19.86
N ASP A 37 0.95 10.78 -20.91
CA ASP A 37 0.00 10.57 -22.01
C ASP A 37 0.36 9.29 -22.78
N THR A 38 1.64 9.06 -23.04
CA THR A 38 2.12 7.80 -23.62
C THR A 38 1.82 6.61 -22.71
N ILE A 39 2.03 6.72 -21.39
CA ILE A 39 1.68 5.66 -20.44
C ILE A 39 0.16 5.37 -20.49
N LYS A 40 -0.66 6.41 -20.62
CA LYS A 40 -2.12 6.29 -20.67
C LYS A 40 -2.59 5.50 -21.90
N GLU A 41 -1.96 5.70 -23.06
CA GLU A 41 -2.26 4.94 -24.28
C GLU A 41 -1.98 3.44 -24.13
N VAL A 42 -0.93 3.08 -23.39
CA VAL A 42 -0.56 1.67 -23.15
C VAL A 42 -1.01 1.13 -21.79
N MET A 43 -1.89 1.85 -21.07
CA MET A 43 -2.24 1.56 -19.67
C MET A 43 -2.78 0.14 -19.47
N LEU A 44 -3.59 -0.35 -20.41
CA LEU A 44 -4.10 -1.72 -20.41
C LEU A 44 -2.95 -2.74 -20.33
N TRP A 45 -1.96 -2.61 -21.21
CA TRP A 45 -0.80 -3.50 -21.27
C TRP A 45 0.08 -3.37 -20.03
N VAL A 46 0.23 -2.17 -19.49
CA VAL A 46 0.97 -1.92 -18.25
C VAL A 46 0.31 -2.66 -17.08
N LEU A 47 -1.00 -2.49 -16.89
CA LEU A 47 -1.75 -3.14 -15.81
C LEU A 47 -1.73 -4.66 -15.96
N PHE A 48 -1.99 -5.17 -17.16
CA PHE A 48 -1.94 -6.60 -17.45
C PHE A 48 -0.56 -7.19 -17.14
N SER A 49 0.52 -6.50 -17.57
CA SER A 49 1.90 -6.93 -17.30
C SER A 49 2.22 -6.98 -15.81
N ILE A 50 1.73 -6.02 -15.03
CA ILE A 50 1.95 -5.98 -13.58
C ILE A 50 1.18 -7.11 -12.88
N VAL A 51 -0.08 -7.35 -13.27
CA VAL A 51 -0.88 -8.47 -12.75
C VAL A 51 -0.19 -9.80 -13.07
N LEU A 52 0.24 -9.99 -14.32
CA LEU A 52 0.96 -11.18 -14.74
C LEU A 52 2.25 -11.37 -13.95
N LEU A 53 3.06 -10.32 -13.80
CA LEU A 53 4.29 -10.36 -13.00
C LEU A 53 3.99 -10.72 -11.54
N MET A 54 2.98 -10.10 -10.93
CA MET A 54 2.60 -10.37 -9.55
C MET A 54 2.23 -11.84 -9.34
N ILE A 55 1.40 -12.40 -10.22
CA ILE A 55 0.95 -13.80 -10.16
C ILE A 55 2.11 -14.76 -10.43
N LEU A 56 2.89 -14.55 -11.49
CA LEU A 56 4.00 -15.42 -11.88
C LEU A 56 5.18 -15.39 -10.89
N THR A 57 5.37 -14.27 -10.19
CA THR A 57 6.43 -14.13 -9.16
C THR A 57 5.97 -14.57 -7.78
N GLU A 58 4.82 -15.24 -7.68
CA GLU A 58 4.42 -15.87 -6.43
C GLU A 58 5.41 -16.98 -6.05
N LYS A 59 5.89 -16.95 -4.80
CA LYS A 59 6.92 -17.85 -4.30
C LYS A 59 6.36 -18.96 -3.41
N THR A 60 5.08 -18.90 -3.09
CA THR A 60 4.39 -19.87 -2.25
C THR A 60 4.45 -21.26 -2.88
N ARG A 61 4.75 -22.26 -2.05
CA ARG A 61 4.75 -23.67 -2.45
C ARG A 61 3.73 -24.41 -1.61
N ILE A 62 2.72 -24.97 -2.26
CA ILE A 62 1.65 -25.70 -1.59
C ILE A 62 1.97 -27.20 -1.68
N THR A 63 2.36 -27.78 -0.55
CA THR A 63 2.83 -29.17 -0.46
C THR A 63 1.74 -30.15 -0.02
N GLU A 64 0.55 -29.67 0.32
CA GLU A 64 -0.58 -30.49 0.81
C GLU A 64 -1.03 -31.56 -0.19
N PHE A 65 -0.82 -31.33 -1.49
CA PHE A 65 -1.17 -32.26 -2.57
C PHE A 65 -0.06 -33.27 -2.92
N GLY A 66 0.93 -33.48 -2.05
CA GLY A 66 1.89 -34.60 -2.15
C GLY A 66 2.89 -34.55 -3.30
N GLY A 67 3.09 -33.39 -3.95
CA GLY A 67 4.00 -33.24 -5.09
C GLY A 67 5.43 -32.83 -4.70
N SER A 68 6.43 -33.54 -5.22
CA SER A 68 7.82 -33.06 -5.26
C SER A 68 8.12 -32.35 -6.59
N GLY A 69 9.12 -31.45 -6.61
CA GLY A 69 9.52 -30.74 -7.84
C GLY A 69 8.81 -29.40 -8.07
N LYS A 70 8.39 -29.12 -9.32
CA LYS A 70 7.81 -27.82 -9.74
C LYS A 70 6.32 -27.66 -9.43
N LEU A 71 5.60 -28.76 -9.20
CA LEU A 71 4.15 -28.78 -9.01
C LEU A 71 3.68 -27.90 -7.81
N PRO A 72 4.31 -27.94 -6.63
CA PRO A 72 3.92 -27.08 -5.50
C PRO A 72 4.01 -25.58 -5.81
N SER A 73 4.99 -25.18 -6.63
CA SER A 73 5.16 -23.78 -7.05
C SER A 73 4.11 -23.39 -8.08
N LEU A 74 3.76 -24.28 -9.01
CA LEU A 74 2.70 -24.06 -9.97
C LEU A 74 1.34 -23.90 -9.26
N LEU A 75 1.06 -24.75 -8.26
CA LEU A 75 -0.13 -24.61 -7.43
C LEU A 75 -0.18 -23.23 -6.76
N GLY A 76 0.93 -22.76 -6.16
CA GLY A 76 1.00 -21.42 -5.57
C GLY A 76 0.60 -20.31 -6.55
N ILE A 77 1.06 -20.39 -7.80
CA ILE A 77 0.71 -19.45 -8.88
C ILE A 77 -0.78 -19.57 -9.25
N LEU A 78 -1.32 -20.78 -9.36
CA LEU A 78 -2.74 -21.01 -9.68
C LEU A 78 -3.66 -20.48 -8.57
N PHE A 79 -3.31 -20.71 -7.30
CA PHE A 79 -4.06 -20.18 -6.16
C PHE A 79 -3.96 -18.65 -6.09
N ALA A 80 -2.80 -18.07 -6.42
CA ALA A 80 -2.67 -16.62 -6.56
C ALA A 80 -3.60 -16.06 -7.66
N ALA A 81 -3.64 -16.70 -8.83
CA ALA A 81 -4.54 -16.33 -9.92
C ALA A 81 -6.01 -16.47 -9.50
N PHE A 82 -6.36 -17.56 -8.82
CA PHE A 82 -7.72 -17.78 -8.30
C PHE A 82 -8.16 -16.70 -7.32
N VAL A 83 -7.32 -16.35 -6.34
CA VAL A 83 -7.60 -15.26 -5.39
C VAL A 83 -7.74 -13.93 -6.12
N PHE A 84 -6.89 -13.64 -7.11
CA PHE A 84 -6.98 -12.43 -7.92
C PHE A 84 -8.31 -12.37 -8.68
N THR A 85 -8.71 -13.44 -9.35
CA THR A 85 -9.95 -13.51 -10.13
C THR A 85 -11.18 -13.38 -9.25
N ILE A 86 -11.26 -14.13 -8.13
CA ILE A 86 -12.41 -14.02 -7.20
C ILE A 86 -12.51 -12.62 -6.62
N SER A 87 -11.39 -12.05 -6.18
CA SER A 87 -11.39 -10.68 -5.65
C SER A 87 -11.81 -9.67 -6.73
N GLY A 88 -11.38 -9.88 -7.97
CA GLY A 88 -11.78 -9.05 -9.10
C GLY A 88 -13.25 -9.14 -9.47
N VAL A 89 -13.82 -10.34 -9.52
CA VAL A 89 -15.27 -10.54 -9.73
C VAL A 89 -16.05 -9.89 -8.59
N PHE A 90 -15.59 -10.05 -7.35
CA PHE A 90 -16.17 -9.33 -6.21
C PHE A 90 -16.12 -7.82 -6.42
N GLY A 91 -15.00 -7.28 -6.92
CA GLY A 91 -14.84 -5.87 -7.30
C GLY A 91 -15.91 -5.40 -8.29
N LEU A 92 -16.13 -6.15 -9.38
CA LEU A 92 -17.15 -5.83 -10.38
C LEU A 92 -18.56 -5.73 -9.77
N ILE A 93 -18.91 -6.67 -8.90
CA ILE A 93 -20.23 -6.71 -8.25
C ILE A 93 -20.39 -5.53 -7.28
N ILE A 94 -19.39 -5.26 -6.44
CA ILE A 94 -19.55 -4.23 -5.40
C ILE A 94 -19.51 -2.81 -5.97
N PHE A 95 -18.83 -2.56 -7.09
CA PHE A 95 -18.81 -1.23 -7.71
C PHE A 95 -20.17 -0.81 -8.28
N GLU A 96 -21.06 -1.76 -8.56
CA GLU A 96 -22.45 -1.51 -8.95
C GLU A 96 -23.40 -1.45 -7.72
N ALA A 97 -22.91 -1.81 -6.53
CA ALA A 97 -23.72 -1.85 -5.33
C ALA A 97 -23.95 -0.45 -4.76
N HIS A 98 -25.22 -0.16 -4.43
CA HIS A 98 -25.62 1.10 -3.81
C HIS A 98 -25.72 0.90 -2.30
N LEU A 99 -24.79 1.50 -1.56
CA LEU A 99 -24.82 1.51 -0.10
C LEU A 99 -25.46 2.80 0.40
N ALA A 100 -26.27 2.67 1.45
CA ALA A 100 -26.86 3.81 2.15
C ALA A 100 -26.15 4.01 3.49
N SER A 101 -25.74 5.25 3.78
CA SER A 101 -25.16 5.61 5.07
C SER A 101 -26.27 5.90 6.08
N PRO A 102 -26.33 5.20 7.23
CA PRO A 102 -27.26 5.54 8.30
C PRO A 102 -27.12 6.96 8.86
N ILE A 103 -25.95 7.59 8.71
CA ILE A 103 -25.67 8.92 9.25
C ILE A 103 -25.68 10.04 8.19
N GLY A 104 -26.08 9.74 6.96
CA GLY A 104 -26.20 10.74 5.88
C GLY A 104 -24.87 11.23 5.29
N LEU A 105 -23.77 10.51 5.52
CA LEU A 105 -22.48 10.79 4.88
C LEU A 105 -22.27 9.93 3.62
N PRO A 106 -21.29 10.23 2.75
CA PRO A 106 -20.95 9.35 1.64
C PRO A 106 -20.68 7.92 2.14
N ALA A 107 -21.21 6.92 1.43
CA ALA A 107 -21.10 5.50 1.76
C ALA A 107 -20.12 4.80 0.80
N PRO A 108 -18.79 4.96 0.97
CA PRO A 108 -17.83 4.39 0.05
C PRO A 108 -17.81 2.86 0.19
N VAL A 109 -18.19 2.15 -0.87
CA VAL A 109 -18.19 0.67 -0.93
C VAL A 109 -16.80 0.07 -0.70
N LEU A 110 -15.76 0.82 -1.05
CA LEU A 110 -14.37 0.43 -0.83
C LEU A 110 -14.00 0.30 0.65
N PHE A 111 -14.67 1.02 1.56
CA PHE A 111 -14.34 0.94 2.99
C PHE A 111 -14.57 -0.48 3.57
N PRO A 112 -15.79 -1.06 3.53
CA PRO A 112 -16.01 -2.43 3.98
C PRO A 112 -15.25 -3.47 3.15
N ALA A 113 -15.11 -3.25 1.84
CA ALA A 113 -14.39 -4.19 0.97
C ALA A 113 -12.89 -4.30 1.31
N LEU A 114 -12.19 -3.16 1.45
CA LEU A 114 -10.76 -3.16 1.79
C LEU A 114 -10.53 -3.58 3.25
N ALA A 115 -11.42 -3.19 4.16
CA ALA A 115 -11.37 -3.67 5.54
C ALA A 115 -11.49 -5.20 5.61
N GLY A 116 -12.42 -5.80 4.85
CA GLY A 116 -12.60 -7.24 4.81
C GLY A 116 -11.49 -7.98 4.07
N LEU A 117 -10.99 -7.47 2.94
CA LEU A 117 -9.93 -8.16 2.19
C LEU A 117 -8.57 -8.15 2.91
N PHE A 118 -8.26 -7.08 3.65
CA PHE A 118 -6.89 -6.86 4.18
C PHE A 118 -6.80 -6.73 5.70
N GLY A 119 -7.83 -6.18 6.35
CA GLY A 119 -7.80 -5.79 7.77
C GLY A 119 -8.37 -6.84 8.72
N ILE A 120 -9.60 -7.30 8.48
CA ILE A 120 -10.31 -8.25 9.35
C ILE A 120 -9.66 -9.66 9.38
N PRO A 121 -9.24 -10.28 8.27
CA PRO A 121 -8.68 -11.63 8.27
C PRO A 121 -7.47 -11.81 9.21
N PRO A 122 -6.44 -10.93 9.20
CA PRO A 122 -5.35 -11.06 10.17
C PRO A 122 -5.79 -10.79 11.62
N LEU A 123 -6.74 -9.87 11.85
CA LEU A 123 -7.28 -9.64 13.20
C LEU A 123 -7.99 -10.88 13.74
N LEU A 124 -8.86 -11.50 12.93
CA LEU A 124 -9.52 -12.75 13.30
C LEU A 124 -8.52 -13.89 13.53
N THR A 125 -7.51 -14.01 12.66
CA THR A 125 -6.42 -14.98 12.85
C THR A 125 -5.72 -14.77 14.19
N SER A 126 -5.46 -13.51 14.58
CA SER A 126 -4.90 -13.15 15.88
C SER A 126 -5.81 -13.45 17.07
N VAL A 127 -7.13 -13.41 16.89
CA VAL A 127 -8.10 -13.86 17.92
C VAL A 127 -8.02 -15.38 18.11
N PHE A 128 -7.93 -16.14 17.02
CA PHE A 128 -7.89 -17.61 17.09
C PHE A 128 -6.56 -18.15 17.60
N THR A 129 -5.43 -17.60 17.12
CA THR A 129 -4.08 -18.10 17.44
C THR A 129 -3.53 -17.57 18.77
N LYS A 130 -4.13 -16.52 19.33
CA LYS A 130 -3.76 -15.90 20.61
C LYS A 130 -2.25 -15.67 20.80
N PRO A 131 -1.56 -14.99 19.86
CA PRO A 131 -0.13 -14.79 19.98
C PRO A 131 0.18 -13.85 21.15
N THR A 132 1.36 -14.02 21.73
CA THR A 132 1.89 -13.18 22.81
C THR A 132 2.95 -12.24 22.28
N ILE A 133 3.02 -11.03 22.83
CA ILE A 133 4.04 -10.05 22.45
C ILE A 133 5.35 -10.40 23.15
N PRO A 134 6.44 -10.69 22.40
CA PRO A 134 7.71 -11.02 23.02
C PRO A 134 8.37 -9.78 23.64
N HIS A 135 9.21 -10.00 24.66
CA HIS A 135 10.02 -8.95 25.26
C HIS A 135 10.92 -8.28 24.23
N GLN A 136 10.96 -6.95 24.26
CA GLN A 136 11.72 -6.14 23.32
C GLN A 136 13.09 -5.79 23.89
N LYS A 137 14.14 -5.96 23.08
CA LYS A 137 15.46 -5.40 23.37
C LYS A 137 15.57 -4.02 22.75
N VAL A 138 15.83 -2.99 23.56
CA VAL A 138 16.02 -1.61 23.11
C VAL A 138 17.51 -1.36 22.96
N GLU A 139 18.02 -1.72 21.79
CA GLU A 139 19.42 -1.46 21.42
C GLU A 139 19.49 -0.26 20.46
N PRO A 140 20.53 0.58 20.54
CA PRO A 140 20.76 1.63 19.56
C PRO A 140 20.96 1.02 18.17
N LEU A 141 20.61 1.76 17.11
CA LEU A 141 20.88 1.29 15.76
C LEU A 141 22.35 1.45 15.44
N THR A 142 23.06 0.35 15.51
CA THR A 142 24.37 0.20 14.90
C THR A 142 24.19 -0.45 13.54
N GLN A 143 24.70 0.21 12.50
CA GLN A 143 24.75 -0.35 11.15
C GLN A 143 26.18 -0.35 10.66
N ASN A 144 26.63 -1.52 10.19
CA ASN A 144 27.91 -1.65 9.52
C ASN A 144 27.85 -1.04 8.11
N SER A 145 29.00 -0.76 7.49
CA SER A 145 29.07 -0.13 6.16
C SER A 145 28.28 -0.88 5.07
N ILE A 146 28.26 -2.22 5.15
CA ILE A 146 27.48 -3.08 4.22
C ILE A 146 25.97 -2.87 4.41
N GLU A 147 25.52 -2.79 5.66
CA GLU A 147 24.10 -2.60 5.98
C GLU A 147 23.61 -1.21 5.57
N LYS A 148 24.43 -0.18 5.75
CA LYS A 148 24.15 1.18 5.27
C LYS A 148 23.96 1.20 3.75
N LYS A 149 24.86 0.54 3.00
CA LYS A 149 24.74 0.42 1.54
C LYS A 149 23.45 -0.29 1.14
N SER A 150 23.14 -1.42 1.79
CA SER A 150 21.90 -2.17 1.52
C SER A 150 20.65 -1.35 1.82
N THR A 151 20.68 -0.58 2.91
CA THR A 151 19.61 0.33 3.33
C THR A 151 19.40 1.45 2.31
N MET A 152 20.49 2.04 1.79
CA MET A 152 20.41 3.03 0.71
C MET A 152 19.76 2.43 -0.55
N VAL A 153 20.16 1.23 -0.96
CA VAL A 153 19.53 0.55 -2.10
C VAL A 153 18.05 0.28 -1.83
N SER A 154 17.66 -0.09 -0.60
CA SER A 154 16.26 -0.26 -0.20
C SER A 154 15.45 1.02 -0.33
N ILE A 155 16.03 2.16 0.07
CA ILE A 155 15.42 3.48 -0.07
C ILE A 155 15.24 3.81 -1.55
N LEU A 156 16.29 3.70 -2.36
CA LEU A 156 16.24 4.06 -3.78
C LEU A 156 15.21 3.22 -4.54
N THR A 157 15.33 1.89 -4.45
CA THR A 157 14.42 0.95 -5.14
C THR A 157 12.99 1.03 -4.61
N GLY A 158 12.81 1.25 -3.32
CA GLY A 158 11.48 1.45 -2.73
C GLY A 158 10.86 2.76 -3.19
N SER A 159 11.64 3.84 -3.22
CA SER A 159 11.14 5.15 -3.63
C SER A 159 10.78 5.20 -5.11
N THR A 160 11.60 4.61 -5.98
CA THR A 160 11.27 4.49 -7.42
C THR A 160 10.00 3.67 -7.64
N ALA A 161 9.84 2.56 -6.92
CA ALA A 161 8.60 1.78 -6.97
C ALA A 161 7.40 2.55 -6.40
N GLY A 162 7.58 3.38 -5.38
CA GLY A 162 6.55 4.27 -4.84
C GLY A 162 6.09 5.34 -5.84
N ILE A 163 7.04 5.98 -6.52
CA ILE A 163 6.76 6.90 -7.65
C ILE A 163 5.99 6.15 -8.74
N PHE A 164 6.46 4.97 -9.15
CA PHE A 164 5.80 4.18 -10.19
C PHE A 164 4.38 3.76 -9.82
N VAL A 165 4.16 3.29 -8.59
CA VAL A 165 2.82 2.97 -8.09
C VAL A 165 1.92 4.20 -8.05
N SER A 166 2.47 5.37 -7.72
CA SER A 166 1.70 6.61 -7.73
C SER A 166 1.23 7.00 -9.13
N LEU A 167 1.85 6.49 -10.20
CA LEU A 167 1.53 6.80 -11.61
C LEU A 167 0.37 5.98 -12.18
N ILE A 168 0.16 4.76 -11.67
CA ILE A 168 -0.72 3.78 -12.31
C ILE A 168 -1.95 3.55 -11.42
N PRO A 169 -3.17 3.71 -11.96
CA PRO A 169 -4.40 3.52 -11.19
C PRO A 169 -4.52 2.08 -10.68
N GLY A 170 -5.02 1.92 -9.45
CA GLY A 170 -5.27 0.62 -8.84
C GLY A 170 -4.04 -0.08 -8.24
N LEU A 171 -2.81 0.42 -8.47
CA LEU A 171 -1.63 -0.08 -7.76
C LEU A 171 -1.58 0.44 -6.33
N THR A 172 -0.98 -0.35 -5.44
CA THR A 172 -0.84 -0.01 -4.02
C THR A 172 0.60 -0.14 -3.57
N THR A 173 0.90 0.42 -2.40
CA THR A 173 2.26 0.36 -1.84
C THR A 173 2.70 -1.09 -1.58
N ALA A 174 1.76 -2.01 -1.37
CA ALA A 174 2.04 -3.44 -1.32
C ALA A 174 2.56 -4.00 -2.66
N THR A 175 1.92 -3.64 -3.78
CA THR A 175 2.37 -4.06 -5.12
C THR A 175 3.72 -3.43 -5.47
N GLY A 176 3.91 -2.14 -5.15
CA GLY A 176 5.20 -1.46 -5.28
C GLY A 176 6.32 -2.11 -4.47
N THR A 177 6.02 -2.54 -3.25
CA THR A 177 6.99 -3.25 -2.40
C THR A 177 7.37 -4.60 -2.99
N VAL A 178 6.40 -5.36 -3.53
CA VAL A 178 6.67 -6.61 -4.23
C VAL A 178 7.55 -6.39 -5.46
N LEU A 179 7.28 -5.36 -6.26
CA LEU A 179 8.09 -4.99 -7.42
C LEU A 179 9.52 -4.64 -6.99
N ALA A 180 9.69 -3.76 -6.01
CA ALA A 180 11.00 -3.37 -5.48
C ALA A 180 11.79 -4.56 -4.91
N MET A 181 11.13 -5.49 -4.22
CA MET A 181 11.77 -6.70 -3.67
C MET A 181 12.17 -7.70 -4.76
N ASN A 182 11.34 -7.88 -5.78
CA ASN A 182 11.67 -8.77 -6.91
C ASN A 182 12.91 -8.27 -7.67
N LEU A 183 13.05 -6.95 -7.85
CA LEU A 183 14.24 -6.34 -8.45
C LEU A 183 15.52 -6.59 -7.62
N ARG A 184 15.42 -6.88 -6.32
CA ARG A 184 16.56 -6.95 -5.41
C ARG A 184 17.13 -8.33 -5.13
N GLN A 185 16.51 -9.42 -5.57
CA GLN A 185 16.92 -10.83 -5.39
C GLN A 185 17.20 -11.31 -3.94
N LYS A 186 17.94 -10.58 -3.10
CA LYS A 186 18.27 -10.85 -1.69
C LYS A 186 17.82 -9.68 -0.81
N SER A 187 16.76 -9.88 -0.02
CA SER A 187 16.30 -8.92 0.99
C SER A 187 16.20 -9.58 2.36
N SER A 188 16.91 -9.03 3.36
CA SER A 188 16.67 -9.40 4.76
C SER A 188 15.36 -8.78 5.25
N HIS A 189 14.84 -9.26 6.39
CA HIS A 189 13.63 -8.71 7.02
C HIS A 189 13.76 -7.21 7.30
N GLU A 190 14.93 -6.74 7.71
CA GLU A 190 15.23 -5.31 7.89
C GLU A 190 15.08 -4.53 6.59
N GLN A 191 15.61 -5.08 5.49
CA GLN A 191 15.54 -4.42 4.19
C GLN A 191 14.11 -4.38 3.64
N THR A 192 13.31 -5.41 3.92
CA THR A 192 11.87 -5.39 3.61
C THR A 192 11.16 -4.26 4.35
N ILE A 193 11.48 -4.01 5.62
CA ILE A 193 10.90 -2.90 6.40
C ILE A 193 11.29 -1.54 5.80
N VAL A 194 12.58 -1.36 5.47
CA VAL A 194 13.07 -0.11 4.86
C VAL A 194 12.39 0.13 3.51
N THR A 195 12.36 -0.89 2.63
CA THR A 195 11.74 -0.79 1.32
C THR A 195 10.24 -0.50 1.43
N LEU A 196 9.50 -1.23 2.26
CA LEU A 196 8.06 -1.00 2.46
C LEU A 196 7.78 0.44 2.90
N SER A 197 8.58 0.96 3.84
CA SER A 197 8.43 2.32 4.37
C SER A 197 8.77 3.37 3.30
N ALA A 198 9.84 3.13 2.52
CA ALA A 198 10.23 3.99 1.41
C ALA A 198 9.17 4.03 0.31
N VAL A 199 8.62 2.87 -0.10
CA VAL A 199 7.53 2.79 -1.09
C VAL A 199 6.31 3.58 -0.62
N ASN A 200 5.91 3.38 0.64
CA ASN A 200 4.74 4.04 1.19
C ASN A 200 4.90 5.57 1.22
N THR A 201 6.04 6.06 1.70
CA THR A 201 6.29 7.51 1.79
C THR A 201 6.50 8.14 0.43
N ALA A 202 7.24 7.50 -0.48
CA ALA A 202 7.40 7.97 -1.84
C ALA A 202 6.05 8.01 -2.58
N ALA A 203 5.22 6.98 -2.44
CA ALA A 203 3.88 6.99 -3.03
C ALA A 203 3.04 8.16 -2.51
N THR A 204 3.03 8.43 -1.21
CA THR A 204 2.31 9.59 -0.64
C THR A 204 2.84 10.92 -1.18
N PHE A 205 4.16 11.12 -1.20
CA PHE A 205 4.78 12.32 -1.76
C PHE A 205 4.40 12.49 -3.24
N SER A 206 4.58 11.43 -4.03
CA SER A 206 4.39 11.46 -5.47
C SER A 206 2.92 11.58 -5.85
N VAL A 207 1.98 10.98 -5.10
CA VAL A 207 0.54 11.18 -5.34
C VAL A 207 0.15 12.65 -5.16
N THR A 208 0.69 13.34 -4.15
CA THR A 208 0.48 14.80 -3.99
C THR A 208 1.05 15.58 -5.17
N LEU A 209 2.25 15.23 -5.65
CA LEU A 209 2.82 15.86 -6.84
C LEU A 209 1.99 15.57 -8.11
N MET A 210 1.55 14.32 -8.30
CA MET A 210 0.70 13.91 -9.42
C MET A 210 -0.64 14.64 -9.45
N LEU A 211 -1.15 15.10 -8.31
CA LEU A 211 -2.36 15.92 -8.28
C LEU A 211 -2.19 17.21 -9.10
N PHE A 212 -1.00 17.83 -9.07
CA PHE A 212 -0.70 19.05 -9.83
C PHE A 212 -0.16 18.78 -11.24
N LEU A 213 0.36 17.57 -11.50
CA LEU A 213 0.90 17.20 -12.83
C LEU A 213 -0.14 16.56 -13.75
N ILE A 214 -1.05 15.77 -13.19
CA ILE A 214 -1.99 14.91 -13.94
C ILE A 214 -3.44 15.26 -13.58
N GLU A 215 -3.67 16.10 -12.55
CA GLU A 215 -5.00 16.55 -12.10
C GLU A 215 -5.93 15.41 -11.64
N ARG A 216 -5.34 14.25 -11.35
CA ARG A 216 -6.02 13.04 -10.87
C ARG A 216 -5.68 12.78 -9.43
N ALA A 217 -6.69 12.81 -8.57
CA ALA A 217 -6.57 12.36 -7.19
C ALA A 217 -6.44 10.83 -7.13
N ARG A 218 -5.52 10.33 -6.30
CA ARG A 218 -5.20 8.89 -6.18
C ARG A 218 -5.17 8.39 -4.73
N SER A 219 -5.46 9.26 -3.78
CA SER A 219 -5.57 8.94 -2.37
C SER A 219 -6.68 9.78 -1.73
N GLY A 220 -7.24 9.33 -0.61
CA GLY A 220 -8.23 10.12 0.12
C GLY A 220 -7.74 11.53 0.49
N VAL A 221 -6.43 11.67 0.78
CA VAL A 221 -5.80 12.97 1.05
C VAL A 221 -5.85 13.88 -0.18
N THR A 222 -5.53 13.37 -1.36
CA THR A 222 -5.55 14.20 -2.59
C THR A 222 -6.95 14.49 -3.10
N ILE A 223 -7.92 13.62 -2.80
CA ILE A 223 -9.35 13.90 -3.03
C ILE A 223 -9.77 15.07 -2.14
N ALA A 224 -9.49 14.99 -0.84
CA ALA A 224 -9.82 16.06 0.10
C ALA A 224 -9.15 17.39 -0.28
N ILE A 225 -7.88 17.37 -0.70
CA ILE A 225 -7.19 18.57 -1.18
C ILE A 225 -7.90 19.15 -2.41
N LYS A 226 -8.24 18.32 -3.39
CA LYS A 226 -8.95 18.73 -4.62
C LYS A 226 -10.33 19.33 -4.33
N ASP A 227 -11.00 18.86 -3.28
CA ASP A 227 -12.31 19.38 -2.87
C ASP A 227 -12.22 20.67 -2.04
N LEU A 228 -11.08 20.92 -1.38
CA LEU A 228 -10.87 22.08 -0.51
C LEU A 228 -10.32 23.31 -1.23
N MET A 229 -9.59 23.13 -2.34
CA MET A 229 -8.95 24.22 -3.08
C MET A 229 -8.85 23.93 -4.58
N PRO A 230 -8.90 24.98 -5.44
CA PRO A 230 -8.79 24.82 -6.88
C PRO A 230 -7.35 24.50 -7.29
N ILE A 231 -7.12 23.34 -7.89
CA ILE A 231 -5.77 22.90 -8.29
C ILE A 231 -5.36 23.57 -9.60
N GLU A 232 -4.33 24.41 -9.55
CA GLU A 232 -3.68 24.93 -10.76
C GLU A 232 -2.68 23.91 -11.32
N PRO A 233 -2.79 23.49 -12.59
CA PRO A 233 -1.86 22.54 -13.18
C PRO A 233 -0.45 23.16 -13.25
N TRP A 234 0.55 22.35 -12.90
CA TRP A 234 1.93 22.80 -12.97
C TRP A 234 2.42 22.72 -14.42
N ASP A 235 2.09 23.69 -15.26
CA ASP A 235 2.50 23.70 -16.69
C ASP A 235 3.73 24.57 -16.99
N SER A 236 4.03 25.53 -16.12
CA SER A 236 5.17 26.43 -16.29
C SER A 236 6.44 25.94 -15.57
N SER A 237 7.58 26.60 -15.83
CA SER A 237 8.83 26.36 -15.09
C SER A 237 8.69 26.72 -13.59
N ALA A 238 7.84 27.71 -13.29
CA ALA A 238 7.53 28.09 -11.92
C ALA A 238 6.54 27.10 -11.29
N MET A 239 6.81 26.71 -10.05
CA MET A 239 5.93 25.86 -9.26
C MET A 239 4.68 26.64 -8.82
N PRO A 240 3.46 26.07 -8.93
CA PRO A 240 2.25 26.67 -8.37
C PRO A 240 2.39 26.93 -6.87
N LEU A 241 1.85 28.05 -6.39
CA LEU A 241 1.97 28.47 -4.99
C LEU A 241 1.37 27.44 -4.02
N GLU A 242 0.25 26.83 -4.39
CA GLU A 242 -0.41 25.80 -3.60
C GLU A 242 0.47 24.55 -3.41
N LEU A 243 1.10 24.09 -4.50
CA LEU A 243 2.04 22.98 -4.44
C LEU A 243 3.27 23.34 -3.59
N LEU A 244 3.76 24.57 -3.69
CA LEU A 244 4.87 25.04 -2.88
C LEU A 244 4.52 24.99 -1.37
N TYR A 245 3.36 25.50 -0.98
CA TYR A 245 2.91 25.43 0.41
C TYR A 245 2.75 23.98 0.89
N LEU A 246 2.07 23.14 0.10
CA LEU A 246 1.91 21.72 0.43
C LEU A 246 3.26 21.02 0.57
N LEU A 247 4.20 21.30 -0.32
CA LEU A 247 5.54 20.72 -0.28
C LEU A 247 6.32 21.18 0.96
N MET A 248 6.26 22.46 1.32
CA MET A 248 6.89 22.97 2.55
C MET A 248 6.35 22.27 3.80
N PHE A 249 5.02 22.17 3.93
CA PHE A 249 4.41 21.46 5.06
C PHE A 249 4.71 19.96 5.04
N LEU A 250 4.77 19.34 3.86
CA LEU A 250 5.11 17.93 3.70
C LEU A 250 6.55 17.65 4.14
N LEU A 251 7.51 18.49 3.71
CA LEU A 251 8.91 18.36 4.10
C LEU A 251 9.12 18.62 5.60
N LEU A 252 8.49 19.67 6.14
CA LEU A 252 8.55 19.99 7.56
C LEU A 252 7.95 18.86 8.41
N SER A 253 6.74 18.41 8.07
CA SER A 253 6.06 17.31 8.74
C SER A 253 6.87 16.02 8.64
N GLY A 254 7.44 15.72 7.48
CA GLY A 254 8.31 14.57 7.28
C GLY A 254 9.58 14.58 8.13
N ALA A 255 10.25 15.73 8.22
CA ALA A 255 11.43 15.92 9.06
C ALA A 255 11.10 15.78 10.55
N LEU A 256 10.03 16.44 11.01
CA LEU A 256 9.57 16.32 12.40
C LEU A 256 9.14 14.89 12.73
N SER A 257 8.37 14.26 11.85
CA SER A 257 7.87 12.89 12.00
C SER A 257 9.00 11.88 12.17
N PHE A 258 10.13 12.06 11.48
CA PHE A 258 11.31 11.22 11.68
C PHE A 258 11.80 11.25 13.14
N PHE A 259 12.03 12.44 13.71
CA PHE A 259 12.49 12.57 15.10
C PHE A 259 11.45 12.09 16.11
N PHE A 260 10.18 12.46 15.91
CA PHE A 260 9.08 12.02 16.77
C PHE A 260 8.90 10.49 16.75
N THR A 261 8.99 9.86 15.57
CA THR A 261 8.87 8.41 15.43
C THR A 261 9.99 7.68 16.17
N LEU A 262 11.22 8.19 16.13
CA LEU A 262 12.33 7.63 16.92
C LEU A 262 12.11 7.81 18.42
N PHE A 263 11.71 9.00 18.87
CA PHE A 263 11.46 9.28 20.27
C PHE A 263 10.34 8.40 20.84
N ILE A 264 9.16 8.42 20.21
CA ILE A 264 7.98 7.66 20.62
C ILE A 264 8.27 6.15 20.48
N GLY A 265 8.94 5.74 19.41
CA GLY A 265 9.31 4.35 19.16
C GLY A 265 10.19 3.75 20.25
N ARG A 266 11.05 4.55 20.90
CA ARG A 266 11.87 4.11 22.04
C ARG A 266 11.02 3.87 23.27
N ILE A 267 10.15 4.82 23.60
CA ILE A 267 9.23 4.74 24.75
C ILE A 267 8.32 3.54 24.59
N PHE A 268 7.73 3.39 23.40
CA PHE A 268 6.80 2.31 23.11
C PHE A 268 7.48 0.95 23.14
N ALA A 269 8.70 0.81 22.59
CA ALA A 269 9.44 -0.45 22.63
C ALA A 269 9.67 -0.97 24.06
N GLY A 270 9.92 -0.09 25.03
CA GLY A 270 10.06 -0.50 26.44
C GLY A 270 8.76 -1.03 27.06
N LYS A 271 7.62 -0.45 26.68
CA LYS A 271 6.30 -0.78 27.24
C LYS A 271 5.48 -1.77 26.40
N PHE A 272 5.95 -2.13 25.20
CA PHE A 272 5.17 -2.89 24.22
C PHE A 272 4.70 -4.25 24.75
N HIS A 273 5.51 -4.89 25.60
CA HIS A 273 5.20 -6.19 26.18
C HIS A 273 3.97 -6.20 27.12
N ILE A 274 3.56 -5.03 27.64
CA ILE A 274 2.45 -4.89 28.60
C ILE A 274 1.11 -4.74 27.88
N VAL A 275 1.11 -4.52 26.56
CA VAL A 275 -0.11 -4.27 25.80
C VAL A 275 -0.98 -5.54 25.80
N PRO A 276 -2.25 -5.47 26.28
CA PRO A 276 -3.15 -6.62 26.25
C PRO A 276 -3.60 -6.88 24.81
N TYR A 277 -2.78 -7.63 24.06
CA TYR A 277 -2.92 -7.84 22.62
C TYR A 277 -4.32 -8.31 22.22
N GLN A 278 -4.89 -9.26 22.98
CA GLN A 278 -6.24 -9.77 22.71
C GLN A 278 -7.34 -8.72 22.85
N LYS A 279 -7.27 -7.87 23.89
CA LYS A 279 -8.24 -6.79 24.08
C LYS A 279 -8.13 -5.75 22.97
N LEU A 280 -6.90 -5.44 22.55
CA LEU A 280 -6.64 -4.52 21.44
C LEU A 280 -7.23 -5.04 20.12
N VAL A 281 -6.96 -6.31 19.77
CA VAL A 281 -7.46 -6.93 18.54
C VAL A 281 -8.99 -6.98 18.53
N MET A 282 -9.61 -7.41 19.64
CA MET A 282 -11.08 -7.47 19.74
C MET A 282 -11.70 -6.08 19.65
N PHE A 283 -11.10 -5.08 20.30
CA PHE A 283 -11.54 -3.69 20.20
C PHE A 283 -11.44 -3.18 18.75
N THR A 284 -10.32 -3.39 18.07
CA THR A 284 -10.17 -2.97 16.67
C THR A 284 -11.20 -3.64 15.77
N LEU A 285 -11.48 -4.93 15.96
CA LEU A 285 -12.47 -5.65 15.17
C LEU A 285 -13.89 -5.08 15.38
N LEU A 286 -14.31 -4.90 16.63
CA LEU A 286 -15.60 -4.30 16.95
C LEU A 286 -15.70 -2.86 16.44
N PHE A 287 -14.62 -2.10 16.56
CA PHE A 287 -14.56 -0.72 16.08
C PHE A 287 -14.71 -0.65 14.56
N VAL A 288 -14.01 -1.49 13.79
CA VAL A 288 -14.16 -1.54 12.33
C VAL A 288 -15.58 -1.95 11.93
N CYS A 289 -16.15 -2.98 12.57
CA CYS A 289 -17.55 -3.38 12.30
C CYS A 289 -18.54 -2.26 12.62
N ALA A 290 -18.34 -1.53 13.73
CA ALA A 290 -19.17 -0.39 14.10
C ALA A 290 -19.06 0.75 13.09
N LEU A 291 -17.85 1.08 12.62
CA LEU A 291 -17.66 2.08 11.57
C LEU A 291 -18.31 1.64 10.26
N VAL A 292 -18.17 0.37 9.86
CA VAL A 292 -18.83 -0.14 8.64
C VAL A 292 -20.34 -0.02 8.75
N LEU A 293 -20.93 -0.43 9.88
CA LEU A 293 -22.36 -0.29 10.12
C LEU A 293 -22.78 1.19 10.07
N LEU A 294 -22.01 2.07 10.70
CA LEU A 294 -22.32 3.50 10.81
C LEU A 294 -22.20 4.24 9.46
N PHE A 295 -21.21 3.93 8.63
CA PHE A 295 -20.97 4.63 7.37
C PHE A 295 -21.63 3.99 6.15
N THR A 296 -21.83 2.67 6.15
CA THR A 296 -22.30 1.91 4.97
C THR A 296 -23.52 1.03 5.24
N GLY A 297 -24.05 1.04 6.46
CA GLY A 297 -25.26 0.32 6.83
C GLY A 297 -25.10 -1.19 6.88
N VAL A 298 -26.23 -1.89 6.94
CA VAL A 298 -26.27 -3.36 7.05
C VAL A 298 -25.71 -4.03 5.79
N PHE A 299 -25.97 -3.48 4.61
CA PHE A 299 -25.39 -3.97 3.35
C PHE A 299 -23.86 -3.87 3.35
N GLY A 300 -23.30 -2.82 3.98
CA GLY A 300 -21.86 -2.71 4.19
C GLY A 300 -21.27 -3.85 5.02
N LEU A 301 -21.99 -4.35 6.02
CA LEU A 301 -21.58 -5.54 6.78
C LEU A 301 -21.60 -6.82 5.93
N MET A 302 -22.54 -6.93 4.99
CA MET A 302 -22.55 -8.06 4.04
C MET A 302 -21.33 -8.01 3.11
N VAL A 303 -21.02 -6.83 2.58
CA VAL A 303 -19.79 -6.61 1.79
C VAL A 303 -18.54 -6.96 2.62
N LEU A 304 -18.48 -6.51 3.88
CA LEU A 304 -17.39 -6.82 4.80
C LEU A 304 -17.24 -8.33 5.02
N LEU A 305 -18.35 -9.07 5.18
CA LEU A 305 -18.35 -10.52 5.39
C LEU A 305 -17.82 -11.28 4.18
N VAL A 306 -18.29 -10.95 2.98
CA VAL A 306 -17.82 -11.57 1.73
C VAL A 306 -16.35 -11.24 1.49
N ALA A 307 -15.98 -9.96 1.65
CA ALA A 307 -14.60 -9.51 1.56
C ALA A 307 -13.68 -10.22 2.55
N THR A 308 -14.13 -10.43 3.79
CA THR A 308 -13.39 -11.16 4.84
C THR A 308 -13.18 -12.61 4.42
N SER A 309 -14.21 -13.26 3.87
CA SER A 309 -14.13 -14.64 3.40
C SER A 309 -13.10 -14.79 2.28
N ILE A 310 -13.09 -13.87 1.31
CA ILE A 310 -12.08 -13.83 0.23
C ILE A 310 -10.70 -13.52 0.81
N GLY A 311 -10.61 -12.55 1.73
CA GLY A 311 -9.36 -12.12 2.36
C GLY A 311 -8.71 -13.19 3.23
N PHE A 312 -9.45 -14.20 3.70
CA PHE A 312 -8.89 -15.37 4.39
C PHE A 312 -8.14 -16.34 3.47
N LEU A 313 -8.57 -16.48 2.21
CA LEU A 313 -7.94 -17.40 1.24
C LEU A 313 -6.41 -17.24 1.17
N PRO A 314 -5.84 -16.03 0.99
CA PRO A 314 -4.38 -15.87 0.98
C PRO A 314 -3.71 -16.20 2.31
N LEU A 315 -4.37 -16.01 3.45
CA LEU A 315 -3.81 -16.39 4.76
C LEU A 315 -3.73 -17.91 4.90
N CYS A 316 -4.78 -18.64 4.50
CA CYS A 316 -4.84 -20.09 4.60
C CYS A 316 -3.83 -20.77 3.66
N TRP A 317 -3.72 -20.31 2.41
CA TRP A 317 -2.82 -20.91 1.42
C TRP A 317 -1.41 -20.33 1.41
N GLY A 318 -1.16 -19.28 2.20
CA GLY A 318 0.14 -18.61 2.27
C GLY A 318 0.53 -17.87 0.99
N VAL A 319 -0.42 -17.55 0.11
CA VAL A 319 -0.18 -16.69 -1.07
C VAL A 319 -0.20 -15.22 -0.64
N ARG A 320 0.43 -14.33 -1.42
CA ARG A 320 0.49 -12.92 -1.05
C ARG A 320 -0.89 -12.28 -1.06
N ARG A 321 -1.21 -11.55 0.01
CA ARG A 321 -2.43 -10.74 0.10
C ARG A 321 -2.56 -9.71 -1.02
N SER A 322 -1.46 -9.30 -1.66
CA SER A 322 -1.49 -8.38 -2.79
C SER A 322 -2.39 -8.84 -3.94
N HIS A 323 -2.63 -10.15 -4.10
CA HIS A 323 -3.57 -10.68 -5.10
C HIS A 323 -5.03 -10.29 -4.84
N CYS A 324 -5.41 -10.01 -3.59
CA CYS A 324 -6.72 -9.43 -3.27
C CYS A 324 -6.93 -8.04 -3.90
N MET A 325 -5.89 -7.36 -4.38
CA MET A 325 -6.05 -6.12 -5.16
C MET A 325 -6.69 -6.34 -6.54
N GLY A 326 -6.98 -7.59 -6.92
CA GLY A 326 -7.87 -7.91 -8.04
C GLY A 326 -9.19 -7.14 -7.97
N VAL A 327 -9.71 -6.87 -6.76
CA VAL A 327 -10.91 -6.05 -6.51
C VAL A 327 -10.88 -4.67 -7.20
N LEU A 328 -9.70 -4.09 -7.40
CA LEU A 328 -9.52 -2.83 -8.13
C LEU A 328 -8.97 -3.08 -9.53
N LEU A 329 -7.93 -3.92 -9.63
CA LEU A 329 -7.17 -4.07 -10.87
C LEU A 329 -7.99 -4.72 -11.99
N LEU A 330 -8.82 -5.72 -11.70
CA LEU A 330 -9.63 -6.37 -12.73
C LEU A 330 -10.70 -5.41 -13.28
N PRO A 331 -11.52 -4.71 -12.47
CA PRO A 331 -12.42 -3.67 -12.98
C PRO A 331 -11.72 -2.59 -13.80
N ILE A 332 -10.55 -2.12 -13.37
CA ILE A 332 -9.79 -1.09 -14.10
C ILE A 332 -9.28 -1.63 -15.44
N ILE A 333 -8.79 -2.87 -15.50
CA ILE A 333 -8.36 -3.49 -16.76
C ILE A 333 -9.52 -3.60 -17.74
N LEU A 334 -10.70 -4.02 -17.28
CA LEU A 334 -11.90 -4.10 -18.12
C LEU A 334 -12.34 -2.71 -18.60
N TYR A 335 -12.26 -1.69 -17.75
CA TYR A 335 -12.55 -0.30 -18.13
C TYR A 335 -11.63 0.22 -19.25
N PHE A 336 -10.36 -0.17 -19.27
CA PHE A 336 -9.44 0.22 -20.37
C PHE A 336 -9.56 -0.67 -21.61
N LEU A 337 -10.31 -1.78 -21.53
CA LEU A 337 -10.55 -2.69 -22.65
C LEU A 337 -11.78 -2.27 -23.48
N SER A 338 -12.80 -1.73 -22.81
CA SER A 338 -14.04 -1.22 -23.41
C SER A 338 -13.89 0.19 -23.96
#